data_AF-A0A6P6NF19-F1
#
_entry.id   AF-A0A6P6NF19-F1
#
_cell.length_a   1.000
_cell.length_b   1.000
_cell.length_c   1.000
_cell.angle_alpha   90.00
_cell.angle_beta   90.00
_cell.angle_gamma   90.00
#
_symmetry.space_group_name_H-M   'P 1'
#
loop_
_entity.id
_entity.type
_entity.pdbx_description
1 polymer ?
#
loop_
_entity_poly.entity_id
_entity_poly.type
_entity_poly.pdbx_seq_one_letter_code
_entity_poly.pdbx_strand_id
1 'polypeptide(L)'
;MALYQSKSTKMGKSRLFRIFMIVGAIFMILLIIIYWDDVGASNFYLHTTISGPHPSRLSPQSRRDPEKKVEEDKEGSFLTDIDAFVNQFLEGTADPTEQVRGEPPPGDPHNQSSEKSEEKFVPRREWKIHLTPIDPEKKQRQESRKQLIQDVCSNKSYFDFPGKNRTFDDIPNKELDHLIVDDRHGIIYCYVPKVACTNWKRIMIVLSESLLLDGVPYQDPLDVPQELIHNSSLHFTFNKFWKRYGKFSRHLMKIKLKKYTKFLFVRDPFVRLISAYRNKFEQENEDFYKRFAVIMLRKYSNYTDPPASVVDAFAAGIRPSFSNFVQYLLDPNTEKEMPFNEHWRQIYRLCHPCQINYDFVGKLETLDEDAEHLLRILRVDNVVEFPRSHRNQTVSSWEQDWFASIPLESRKELYRLYEADFKLFGYSKPEKLVHE
;
A
#
# COMPACT_ATOMS: atom_id res chain seq x y z
N MET A 1 -53.19 -11.53 59.46
CA MET A 1 -53.38 -10.90 58.13
C MET A 1 -52.28 -9.88 57.85
N ALA A 2 -51.02 -10.33 57.89
CA ALA A 2 -49.82 -9.60 57.51
C ALA A 2 -48.72 -10.64 57.35
N LEU A 3 -47.77 -10.42 56.42
CA LEU A 3 -46.65 -11.30 56.02
C LEU A 3 -46.88 -12.17 54.77
N TYR A 4 -47.40 -11.62 53.66
CA TYR A 4 -47.14 -12.25 52.33
C TYR A 4 -47.14 -11.26 51.16
N GLN A 5 -46.60 -10.04 51.35
CA GLN A 5 -46.40 -9.08 50.25
C GLN A 5 -45.07 -8.34 50.39
N SER A 6 -43.95 -9.04 50.16
CA SER A 6 -42.64 -8.36 49.99
C SER A 6 -41.58 -9.13 49.19
N LYS A 7 -41.93 -10.25 48.52
CA LYS A 7 -40.94 -11.07 47.79
C LYS A 7 -40.98 -10.96 46.26
N SER A 8 -42.04 -10.41 45.65
CA SER A 8 -42.21 -10.45 44.19
C SER A 8 -41.47 -9.34 43.41
N THR A 9 -41.27 -8.15 44.01
CA THR A 9 -40.65 -7.00 43.30
C THR A 9 -39.12 -6.98 43.29
N LYS A 10 -38.46 -7.78 44.14
CA LYS A 10 -36.98 -7.90 44.18
C LYS A 10 -36.41 -8.87 43.12
N MET A 11 -37.20 -9.87 42.69
CA MET A 11 -36.75 -10.87 41.71
C MET A 11 -36.73 -10.37 40.26
N GLY A 12 -37.64 -9.45 39.88
CA GLY A 12 -37.70 -8.88 38.53
C GLY A 12 -36.52 -7.95 38.21
N LYS A 13 -36.11 -7.11 39.17
CA LYS A 13 -34.98 -6.18 39.01
C LYS A 13 -33.63 -6.89 38.92
N SER A 14 -33.44 -7.97 39.68
CA SER A 14 -32.22 -8.79 39.63
C SER A 14 -32.07 -9.55 38.30
N ARG A 15 -33.19 -10.05 37.74
CA ARG A 15 -33.20 -10.67 36.41
C ARG A 15 -32.94 -9.66 35.29
N LEU A 16 -33.55 -8.47 35.33
CA LEU A 16 -33.26 -7.41 34.36
C LEU A 16 -31.78 -6.99 34.42
N PHE A 17 -31.23 -6.80 35.61
CA PHE A 17 -29.82 -6.44 35.78
C PHE A 17 -28.87 -7.50 35.21
N ARG A 18 -29.17 -8.80 35.41
CA ARG A 18 -28.41 -9.89 34.79
C ARG A 18 -28.48 -9.88 33.26
N ILE A 19 -29.65 -9.59 32.69
CA ILE A 19 -29.82 -9.48 31.23
C ILE A 19 -29.01 -8.30 30.68
N PHE A 20 -29.05 -7.13 31.33
CA PHE A 20 -28.26 -5.97 30.92
C PHE A 20 -26.74 -6.22 30.99
N MET A 21 -26.28 -6.94 32.02
CA MET A 21 -24.86 -7.32 32.13
C MET A 21 -24.44 -8.31 31.02
N ILE A 22 -25.31 -9.26 30.66
CA ILE A 22 -25.04 -10.22 29.58
C ILE A 22 -25.02 -9.51 28.22
N VAL A 23 -25.98 -8.63 27.95
CA VAL A 23 -26.03 -7.86 26.69
C VAL A 23 -24.84 -6.91 26.61
N GLY A 24 -24.47 -6.25 27.72
CA GLY A 24 -23.26 -5.41 27.78
C GLY A 24 -21.97 -6.20 27.56
N ALA A 25 -21.87 -7.42 28.10
CA ALA A 25 -20.71 -8.29 27.86
C ALA A 25 -20.63 -8.75 26.41
N ILE A 26 -21.75 -9.13 25.79
CA ILE A 26 -21.81 -9.51 24.37
C ILE A 26 -21.43 -8.31 23.48
N PHE A 27 -21.93 -7.12 23.80
CA PHE A 27 -21.60 -5.90 23.08
C PHE A 27 -20.12 -5.53 23.22
N MET A 28 -19.54 -5.67 24.41
CA MET A 28 -18.09 -5.47 24.62
C MET A 28 -17.26 -6.53 23.89
N ILE A 29 -17.67 -7.79 23.87
CA ILE A 29 -17.00 -8.85 23.09
C ILE A 29 -17.10 -8.54 21.59
N LEU A 30 -18.24 -8.08 21.09
CA LEU A 30 -18.38 -7.65 19.69
C LEU A 30 -17.50 -6.44 19.37
N LEU A 31 -17.39 -5.45 20.27
CA LEU A 31 -16.47 -4.33 20.10
C LEU A 31 -15.00 -4.76 20.14
N ILE A 32 -14.65 -5.74 20.99
CA ILE A 32 -13.31 -6.34 21.02
C ILE A 32 -13.07 -7.10 19.72
N ILE A 33 -14.03 -7.90 19.24
CA ILE A 33 -13.89 -8.61 17.96
C ILE A 33 -13.73 -7.61 16.82
N ILE A 34 -14.57 -6.58 16.71
CA ILE A 34 -14.46 -5.54 15.66
C ILE A 34 -13.12 -4.80 15.77
N TYR A 35 -12.68 -4.46 16.99
CA TYR A 35 -11.39 -3.82 17.23
C TYR A 35 -10.21 -4.74 16.87
N TRP A 36 -10.32 -6.05 17.13
CA TRP A 36 -9.28 -7.02 16.83
C TRP A 36 -9.32 -7.54 15.39
N ASP A 37 -10.47 -7.51 14.71
CA ASP A 37 -10.62 -7.79 13.28
C ASP A 37 -10.03 -6.64 12.45
N ASP A 38 -10.07 -5.41 12.97
CA ASP A 38 -9.37 -4.24 12.41
C ASP A 38 -7.85 -4.25 12.71
N VAL A 39 -7.40 -5.02 13.72
CA VAL A 39 -5.99 -5.08 14.17
C VAL A 39 -5.28 -6.38 13.77
N GLY A 40 -6.00 -7.47 13.48
CA GLY A 40 -5.48 -8.84 13.54
C GLY A 40 -5.58 -9.62 12.23
N ALA A 41 -4.59 -9.46 11.36
CA ALA A 41 -4.16 -10.53 10.45
C ALA A 41 -2.64 -10.48 10.25
N SER A 42 -1.89 -10.55 11.34
CA SER A 42 -0.52 -11.11 11.44
C SER A 42 0.10 -10.70 12.77
N ASN A 43 0.22 -11.67 13.69
CA ASN A 43 1.34 -11.79 14.62
C ASN A 43 1.20 -13.11 15.41
N PHE A 44 1.91 -14.13 14.95
CA PHE A 44 2.58 -15.05 15.87
C PHE A 44 4.07 -14.87 15.61
N TYR A 45 4.74 -14.23 16.56
CA TYR A 45 6.02 -14.61 17.16
C TYR A 45 6.41 -13.45 18.10
N LEU A 46 6.15 -13.67 19.39
CA LEU A 46 6.58 -12.79 20.47
C LEU A 46 8.10 -12.92 20.65
N HIS A 47 8.79 -11.78 20.73
CA HIS A 47 9.83 -11.63 21.73
C HIS A 47 9.51 -10.46 22.65
N THR A 48 9.53 -10.80 23.93
CA THR A 48 9.37 -10.05 25.17
C THR A 48 10.11 -8.73 25.25
N THR A 49 9.47 -7.71 25.84
CA THR A 49 10.00 -6.89 26.97
C THR A 49 8.88 -5.97 27.49
N ILE A 50 8.35 -6.21 28.70
CA ILE A 50 8.71 -5.59 30.00
C ILE A 50 8.06 -4.20 30.20
N SER A 51 7.08 -4.20 31.09
CA SER A 51 6.35 -3.05 31.62
C SER A 51 7.18 -2.25 32.63
N GLY A 52 6.99 -0.94 32.66
CA GLY A 52 7.52 -0.01 33.68
C GLY A 52 6.73 1.31 33.70
N PRO A 53 6.70 2.06 34.82
CA PRO A 53 5.45 2.31 35.54
C PRO A 53 4.87 3.73 35.42
N HIS A 54 3.56 3.81 35.71
CA HIS A 54 2.82 5.02 36.08
C HIS A 54 3.41 5.75 37.30
N PRO A 55 3.15 7.07 37.41
CA PRO A 55 2.86 7.68 38.69
C PRO A 55 1.46 8.32 38.74
N SER A 56 0.64 7.74 39.63
CA SER A 56 -0.03 8.37 40.78
C SER A 56 -0.77 9.72 40.65
N ARG A 57 -2.09 9.61 40.91
CA ARG A 57 -3.06 10.64 41.34
C ARG A 57 -2.63 11.48 42.56
N LEU A 58 -3.14 12.71 42.61
CA LEU A 58 -3.66 13.38 43.82
C LEU A 58 -4.90 14.25 43.46
N SER A 59 -5.72 14.53 44.48
CA SER A 59 -7.19 14.75 44.47
C SER A 59 -7.64 16.24 44.62
N PRO A 60 -8.97 16.58 44.66
CA PRO A 60 -9.54 17.81 44.07
C PRO A 60 -10.14 18.85 45.06
N GLN A 61 -10.42 20.06 44.54
CA GLN A 61 -11.53 21.03 44.79
C GLN A 61 -11.01 22.44 44.42
N SER A 62 -11.70 23.40 43.79
CA SER A 62 -13.11 23.79 43.79
C SER A 62 -13.50 24.56 42.50
N ARG A 63 -14.81 24.74 42.28
CA ARG A 63 -15.51 25.27 41.09
C ARG A 63 -15.39 26.78 40.88
N ARG A 64 -15.43 27.22 39.60
CA ARG A 64 -16.33 28.26 39.02
C ARG A 64 -16.20 28.27 37.48
N ASP A 65 -17.32 28.17 36.78
CA ASP A 65 -17.54 28.30 35.31
C ASP A 65 -17.79 29.76 34.91
N PRO A 66 -17.98 30.13 33.61
CA PRO A 66 -17.46 29.56 32.35
C PRO A 66 -16.90 30.64 31.40
N GLU A 67 -15.94 30.32 30.51
CA GLU A 67 -15.75 31.13 29.30
C GLU A 67 -15.22 30.32 28.11
N LYS A 68 -15.89 30.53 26.97
CA LYS A 68 -15.68 29.87 25.68
C LYS A 68 -14.45 30.44 24.95
N LYS A 69 -13.90 29.60 24.05
CA LYS A 69 -12.97 29.89 22.93
C LYS A 69 -11.50 30.11 23.27
N VAL A 70 -10.74 29.04 23.48
CA VAL A 70 -9.30 28.93 23.12
C VAL A 70 -8.94 27.43 22.98
N GLU A 71 -9.40 26.73 21.93
CA GLU A 71 -8.94 25.35 21.65
C GLU A 71 -8.44 25.15 20.21
N GLU A 72 -8.96 25.89 19.22
CA GLU A 72 -8.45 25.79 17.83
C GLU A 72 -7.02 26.35 17.66
N ASP A 73 -6.66 27.43 18.35
CA ASP A 73 -5.34 28.05 18.19
C ASP A 73 -4.18 27.23 18.79
N LYS A 74 -4.44 26.40 19.80
CA LYS A 74 -3.40 25.55 20.43
C LYS A 74 -3.10 24.31 19.60
N GLU A 75 -4.10 23.72 18.96
CA GLU A 75 -3.88 22.60 18.04
C GLU A 75 -3.20 23.08 16.76
N GLY A 76 -3.57 24.26 16.24
CA GLY A 76 -2.88 24.91 15.13
C GLY A 76 -1.41 25.23 15.45
N SER A 77 -1.13 25.82 16.63
CA SER A 77 0.23 26.12 17.11
C SER A 77 1.07 24.86 17.31
N PHE A 78 0.49 23.80 17.89
CA PHE A 78 1.21 22.55 18.12
C PHE A 78 1.53 21.82 16.80
N LEU A 79 0.60 21.84 15.84
CA LEU A 79 0.84 21.27 14.51
C LEU A 79 1.85 22.10 13.71
N THR A 80 1.90 23.43 13.90
CA THR A 80 2.93 24.28 13.27
C THR A 80 4.30 24.09 13.92
N ASP A 81 4.38 23.89 15.23
CA ASP A 81 5.63 23.56 15.93
C ASP A 81 6.14 22.16 15.55
N ILE A 82 5.23 21.20 15.33
CA ILE A 82 5.58 19.89 14.75
C ILE A 82 6.02 20.03 13.30
N ASP A 83 5.32 20.83 12.48
CA ASP A 83 5.75 21.10 11.10
C ASP A 83 7.13 21.73 11.11
N ALA A 84 7.42 22.68 12.01
CA ALA A 84 8.73 23.29 12.17
C ALA A 84 9.78 22.27 12.62
N PHE A 85 9.47 21.41 13.59
CA PHE A 85 10.38 20.37 14.08
C PHE A 85 10.65 19.29 13.03
N VAL A 86 9.62 18.83 12.31
CA VAL A 86 9.74 17.84 11.22
C VAL A 86 10.39 18.47 10.00
N ASN A 87 10.14 19.75 9.72
CA ASN A 87 10.88 20.50 8.71
C ASN A 87 12.35 20.62 9.11
N GLN A 88 12.67 20.97 10.35
CA GLN A 88 14.04 21.06 10.85
C GLN A 88 14.78 19.71 10.85
N PHE A 89 14.10 18.62 11.23
CA PHE A 89 14.64 17.27 11.17
C PHE A 89 14.89 16.80 9.72
N LEU A 90 14.11 17.30 8.77
CA LEU A 90 14.25 17.00 7.34
C LEU A 90 15.14 18.02 6.59
N GLU A 91 15.29 19.24 7.09
CA GLU A 91 16.07 20.37 6.56
C GLU A 91 17.51 20.40 7.08
N GLY A 92 17.84 19.58 8.09
CA GLY A 92 19.24 19.18 8.38
C GLY A 92 19.95 18.46 7.22
N THR A 93 19.39 18.52 6.01
CA THR A 93 19.89 17.98 4.75
C THR A 93 20.23 19.06 3.72
N ALA A 94 20.37 20.34 4.13
CA ALA A 94 20.99 21.40 3.33
C ALA A 94 22.42 21.69 3.83
N ASP A 95 23.38 21.73 2.88
CA ASP A 95 24.82 21.92 3.08
C ASP A 95 25.22 23.11 3.97
N PRO A 96 26.29 22.99 4.79
CA PRO A 96 27.03 24.11 5.33
C PRO A 96 28.39 24.27 4.62
N THR A 97 28.51 25.28 3.76
CA THR A 97 29.77 26.04 3.53
C THR A 97 29.68 27.29 4.42
N GLU A 98 30.67 27.77 5.17
CA GLU A 98 32.13 27.59 5.20
C GLU A 98 32.67 28.28 6.49
N GLN A 99 33.81 27.81 7.04
CA GLN A 99 34.76 28.47 7.97
C GLN A 99 34.27 28.75 9.42
N VAL A 100 35.00 28.42 10.51
CA VAL A 100 36.36 28.86 10.87
C VAL A 100 36.97 27.89 11.91
N ARG A 101 38.29 27.71 11.78
CA ARG A 101 39.25 26.97 12.61
C ARG A 101 39.40 27.60 14.01
N GLY A 102 39.30 26.81 15.08
CA GLY A 102 39.62 27.23 16.45
C GLY A 102 40.03 26.03 17.32
N GLU A 103 41.14 26.16 18.03
CA GLU A 103 41.80 25.14 18.88
C GLU A 103 40.95 24.70 20.09
N PRO A 104 41.20 23.49 20.67
CA PRO A 104 40.46 23.01 21.84
C PRO A 104 41.12 23.46 23.17
N PRO A 105 40.35 23.81 24.22
CA PRO A 105 40.89 23.98 25.57
C PRO A 105 40.87 22.66 26.36
N PRO A 106 41.67 22.57 27.46
CA PRO A 106 42.06 21.30 28.08
C PRO A 106 41.00 20.75 29.04
N GLY A 107 41.07 19.44 29.27
CA GLY A 107 40.09 18.67 30.02
C GLY A 107 40.18 18.75 31.54
N ASP A 108 39.19 18.13 32.18
CA ASP A 108 39.25 17.61 33.54
C ASP A 108 38.34 16.35 33.64
N PRO A 109 38.67 15.34 34.47
CA PRO A 109 38.09 14.00 34.43
C PRO A 109 36.97 13.78 35.46
N HIS A 110 36.27 12.64 35.29
CA HIS A 110 35.21 12.05 36.12
C HIS A 110 33.76 12.41 35.73
N ASN A 111 33.03 11.46 35.11
CA ASN A 111 32.21 10.51 35.87
C ASN A 111 31.57 9.44 34.98
N GLN A 112 31.39 8.26 35.57
CA GLN A 112 30.65 7.10 35.05
C GLN A 112 29.24 7.48 34.60
N SER A 113 28.79 6.95 33.45
CA SER A 113 27.41 6.48 33.30
C SER A 113 27.18 5.71 32.00
N SER A 114 26.57 4.54 32.15
CA SER A 114 25.56 3.98 31.26
C SER A 114 25.92 3.83 29.78
N GLU A 115 26.21 2.58 29.38
CA GLU A 115 26.08 2.12 27.99
C GLU A 115 24.63 2.31 27.53
N LYS A 116 24.36 3.51 27.00
CA LYS A 116 23.21 3.77 26.15
C LYS A 116 23.59 3.18 24.80
N SER A 117 22.82 2.20 24.33
CA SER A 117 22.90 1.75 22.94
C SER A 117 22.59 2.95 22.05
N GLU A 118 23.64 3.62 21.58
CA GLU A 118 23.54 4.64 20.54
C GLU A 118 22.89 3.97 19.33
N GLU A 119 21.71 4.45 18.93
CA GLU A 119 21.22 4.20 17.58
C GLU A 119 22.30 4.70 16.63
N LYS A 120 23.04 3.75 16.05
CA LYS A 120 24.14 4.00 15.16
C LYS A 120 23.60 4.81 13.99
N PHE A 121 23.87 6.12 13.99
CA PHE A 121 23.63 7.00 12.85
C PHE A 121 24.37 6.40 11.66
N VAL A 122 23.64 5.74 10.76
CA VAL A 122 24.21 5.19 9.52
C VAL A 122 24.37 6.37 8.58
N PRO A 123 25.61 6.74 8.18
CA PRO A 123 25.83 7.82 7.25
C PRO A 123 25.04 7.57 5.96
N ARG A 124 24.34 8.60 5.50
CA ARG A 124 23.65 8.65 4.20
C ARG A 124 24.65 8.20 3.13
N ARG A 125 24.40 7.10 2.41
CA ARG A 125 25.22 6.77 1.22
C ARG A 125 25.20 8.01 0.33
N GLU A 126 26.39 8.48 -0.06
CA GLU A 126 26.55 9.72 -0.82
C GLU A 126 25.73 9.62 -2.11
N TRP A 127 24.77 10.54 -2.26
CA TRP A 127 23.89 10.62 -3.42
C TRP A 127 24.76 10.88 -4.64
N LYS A 128 24.60 10.09 -5.70
CA LYS A 128 25.37 10.32 -6.92
C LYS A 128 24.97 11.65 -7.55
N ILE A 129 25.93 12.54 -7.73
CA ILE A 129 25.71 13.80 -8.46
C ILE A 129 25.82 13.51 -9.95
N HIS A 130 24.71 13.66 -10.66
CA HIS A 130 24.66 13.57 -12.12
C HIS A 130 24.95 14.92 -12.74
N LEU A 131 26.13 15.07 -13.34
CA LEU A 131 26.51 16.28 -14.10
C LEU A 131 26.02 16.24 -15.54
N THR A 132 25.77 15.05 -16.09
CA THR A 132 25.15 14.90 -17.39
C THR A 132 23.66 15.25 -17.29
N PRO A 133 23.06 15.90 -18.31
CA PRO A 133 21.63 16.13 -18.34
C PRO A 133 20.88 14.83 -18.62
N ILE A 134 19.63 14.77 -18.15
CA ILE A 134 18.67 13.73 -18.57
C ILE A 134 18.30 14.00 -20.03
N ASP A 135 18.14 12.93 -20.82
CA ASP A 135 17.70 13.01 -22.20
C ASP A 135 16.39 13.83 -22.31
N PRO A 136 16.36 14.89 -23.14
CA PRO A 136 15.16 15.72 -23.33
C PRO A 136 13.91 14.93 -23.70
N GLU A 137 14.03 13.85 -24.49
CA GLU A 137 12.91 13.01 -24.89
C GLU A 137 12.34 12.25 -23.69
N LYS A 138 13.22 11.64 -22.87
CA LYS A 138 12.81 10.95 -21.63
C LYS A 138 12.13 11.90 -20.66
N LYS A 139 12.60 13.16 -20.56
CA LYS A 139 11.98 14.21 -19.73
C LYS A 139 10.60 14.61 -20.27
N GLN A 140 10.50 14.88 -21.57
CA GLN A 140 9.23 15.23 -22.22
C GLN A 140 8.19 14.12 -22.06
N ARG A 141 8.60 12.86 -22.27
CA ARG A 141 7.74 11.67 -22.09
C ARG A 141 7.14 11.61 -20.69
N GLN A 142 7.94 11.86 -19.65
CA GLN A 142 7.44 11.87 -18.26
C GLN A 142 6.52 13.05 -17.99
N GLU A 143 6.82 14.24 -18.54
CA GLU A 143 5.94 15.39 -18.40
C GLU A 143 4.56 15.14 -19.04
N SER A 144 4.53 14.60 -20.27
CA SER A 144 3.28 14.24 -20.94
C SER A 144 2.47 13.20 -20.17
N ARG A 145 3.12 12.19 -19.55
CA ARG A 145 2.42 11.17 -18.74
C ARG A 145 1.78 11.77 -17.48
N LYS A 146 2.50 12.64 -16.76
CA LYS A 146 1.96 13.32 -15.57
C LYS A 146 0.83 14.29 -15.92
N GLN A 147 1.02 15.07 -16.99
CA GLN A 147 0.02 16.02 -17.46
C GLN A 147 -1.28 15.30 -17.84
N LEU A 148 -1.21 14.16 -18.54
CA LEU A 148 -2.38 13.37 -18.87
C LEU A 148 -3.18 12.93 -17.62
N ILE A 149 -2.49 12.45 -16.58
CA ILE A 149 -3.15 12.08 -15.31
C ILE A 149 -3.84 13.31 -14.72
N GLN A 150 -3.14 14.45 -14.67
CA GLN A 150 -3.68 15.69 -14.13
C GLN A 150 -4.92 16.17 -14.89
N ASP A 151 -4.90 16.10 -16.22
CA ASP A 151 -6.01 16.50 -17.09
C ASP A 151 -7.24 15.60 -16.85
N VAL A 152 -7.04 14.28 -16.81
CA VAL A 152 -8.11 13.32 -16.54
C VAL A 152 -8.69 13.52 -15.15
N CYS A 153 -7.85 13.77 -14.13
CA CYS A 153 -8.29 13.94 -12.74
C CYS A 153 -8.98 15.29 -12.50
N SER A 154 -8.52 16.37 -13.14
CA SER A 154 -9.01 17.73 -12.89
C SER A 154 -10.28 18.05 -13.68
N ASN A 155 -10.46 17.44 -14.86
CA ASN A 155 -11.61 17.71 -15.71
C ASN A 155 -12.85 16.90 -15.30
N LYS A 156 -13.78 17.53 -14.58
CA LYS A 156 -15.01 16.90 -14.09
C LYS A 156 -15.97 16.45 -15.21
N SER A 157 -15.95 17.09 -16.38
CA SER A 157 -16.87 16.76 -17.48
C SER A 157 -16.32 15.72 -18.46
N TYR A 158 -15.01 15.48 -18.47
CA TYR A 158 -14.35 14.61 -19.46
C TYR A 158 -14.67 13.13 -19.26
N PHE A 159 -14.59 12.65 -18.02
CA PHE A 159 -14.77 11.24 -17.69
C PHE A 159 -14.85 11.07 -16.16
N ASP A 160 -15.92 10.45 -15.66
CA ASP A 160 -16.07 10.17 -14.23
C ASP A 160 -15.86 8.68 -13.93
N PHE A 161 -15.32 8.39 -12.75
CA PHE A 161 -15.10 7.04 -12.27
C PHE A 161 -15.06 6.99 -10.73
N PRO A 162 -15.35 5.84 -10.10
CA PRO A 162 -15.46 5.73 -8.66
C PRO A 162 -14.21 6.24 -7.93
N GLY A 163 -14.39 7.14 -6.96
CA GLY A 163 -13.28 7.67 -6.16
C GLY A 163 -12.45 8.76 -6.83
N LYS A 164 -12.80 9.22 -8.04
CA LYS A 164 -12.11 10.34 -8.71
C LYS A 164 -12.10 11.61 -7.85
N ASN A 165 -13.25 12.00 -7.31
CA ASN A 165 -13.45 13.28 -6.62
C ASN A 165 -13.21 13.24 -5.11
N ARG A 166 -12.73 12.13 -4.56
CA ARG A 166 -12.45 12.02 -3.12
C ARG A 166 -11.12 12.70 -2.76
N THR A 167 -10.97 13.13 -1.52
CA THR A 167 -9.70 13.65 -1.00
C THR A 167 -8.79 12.51 -0.53
N PHE A 168 -7.51 12.79 -0.27
CA PHE A 168 -6.62 11.81 0.34
C PHE A 168 -7.10 11.36 1.73
N ASP A 169 -7.82 12.22 2.46
CA ASP A 169 -8.35 11.90 3.79
C ASP A 169 -9.52 10.90 3.74
N ASP A 170 -10.22 10.83 2.62
CA ASP A 170 -11.33 9.90 2.41
C ASP A 170 -10.85 8.47 2.07
N ILE A 171 -9.55 8.28 1.82
CA ILE A 171 -8.99 6.95 1.52
C ILE A 171 -8.85 6.16 2.81
N PRO A 172 -9.46 4.96 2.93
CA PRO A 172 -9.26 4.07 4.07
C PRO A 172 -7.81 3.57 4.15
N ASN A 173 -7.25 3.40 5.36
CA ASN A 173 -5.87 2.94 5.54
C ASN A 173 -5.56 1.63 4.80
N LYS A 174 -6.52 0.69 4.77
CA LYS A 174 -6.40 -0.58 4.04
C LYS A 174 -6.18 -0.42 2.53
N GLU A 175 -6.61 0.70 1.94
CA GLU A 175 -6.37 1.02 0.52
C GLU A 175 -5.00 1.67 0.27
N LEU A 176 -4.23 1.96 1.32
CA LEU A 176 -2.89 2.54 1.26
C LEU A 176 -1.78 1.49 1.41
N ASP A 177 -2.12 0.20 1.31
CA ASP A 177 -1.15 -0.90 1.44
C ASP A 177 -0.19 -1.00 0.24
N HIS A 178 -0.53 -0.37 -0.88
CA HIS A 178 0.30 -0.37 -2.09
C HIS A 178 1.43 0.66 -2.06
N LEU A 179 1.43 1.59 -1.11
CA LEU A 179 2.40 2.69 -1.01
C LEU A 179 3.54 2.31 -0.07
N ILE A 180 4.61 1.74 -0.63
CA ILE A 180 5.84 1.39 0.09
C ILE A 180 6.67 2.66 0.28
N VAL A 181 7.14 2.89 1.50
CA VAL A 181 7.88 4.08 1.90
C VAL A 181 9.29 3.69 2.26
N ASP A 182 10.26 4.38 1.66
CA ASP A 182 11.64 4.38 2.13
C ASP A 182 12.02 5.78 2.61
N ASP A 183 12.16 5.91 3.93
CA ASP A 183 12.49 7.17 4.60
C ASP A 183 13.96 7.57 4.37
N ARG A 184 14.85 6.61 4.06
CA ARG A 184 16.28 6.87 3.88
C ARG A 184 16.55 7.69 2.62
N HIS A 185 15.91 7.31 1.52
CA HIS A 185 16.06 7.99 0.23
C HIS A 185 14.87 8.90 -0.10
N GLY A 186 13.87 8.99 0.77
CA GLY A 186 12.69 9.83 0.55
C GLY A 186 11.89 9.37 -0.68
N ILE A 187 11.55 8.08 -0.72
CA ILE A 187 10.89 7.42 -1.85
C ILE A 187 9.52 6.89 -1.41
N ILE A 188 8.52 7.06 -2.28
CA ILE A 188 7.24 6.36 -2.19
C ILE A 188 7.02 5.58 -3.49
N TYR A 189 7.01 4.25 -3.39
CA TYR A 189 6.69 3.38 -4.49
C TYR A 189 5.26 2.86 -4.36
N CYS A 190 4.38 3.21 -5.31
CA CYS A 190 3.12 2.51 -5.45
C CYS A 190 3.29 1.24 -6.28
N TYR A 191 3.24 0.08 -5.64
CA TYR A 191 3.41 -1.17 -6.37
C TYR A 191 2.10 -1.64 -7.00
N VAL A 192 2.18 -1.97 -8.29
CA VAL A 192 1.06 -2.53 -9.07
C VAL A 192 1.47 -3.93 -9.53
N PRO A 193 0.69 -4.99 -9.28
CA PRO A 193 1.08 -6.30 -9.76
C PRO A 193 1.18 -6.40 -11.28
N LYS A 194 2.03 -7.31 -11.77
CA LYS A 194 2.18 -7.64 -13.21
C LYS A 194 2.80 -6.53 -14.08
N VAL A 195 3.46 -5.57 -13.44
CA VAL A 195 4.22 -4.47 -14.06
C VAL A 195 5.67 -4.41 -13.57
N ALA A 196 6.30 -5.59 -13.45
CA ALA A 196 7.63 -5.77 -12.87
C ALA A 196 7.78 -5.39 -11.38
N CYS A 197 6.70 -5.41 -10.62
CA CYS A 197 6.72 -5.03 -9.19
C CYS A 197 7.62 -5.91 -8.31
N THR A 198 7.88 -7.18 -8.69
CA THR A 198 8.82 -8.03 -7.95
C THR A 198 10.23 -7.43 -7.96
N ASN A 199 10.70 -6.94 -9.10
CA ASN A 199 12.02 -6.32 -9.21
C ASN A 199 12.08 -4.98 -8.49
N TRP A 200 11.03 -4.15 -8.58
CA TRP A 200 10.95 -2.93 -7.80
C TRP A 200 10.91 -3.19 -6.28
N LYS A 201 10.19 -4.23 -5.83
CA LYS A 201 10.20 -4.63 -4.41
C LYS A 201 11.59 -5.08 -3.94
N ARG A 202 12.36 -5.78 -4.78
CA ARG A 202 13.77 -6.12 -4.48
C ARG A 202 14.62 -4.86 -4.29
N ILE A 203 14.49 -3.90 -5.21
CA ILE A 203 15.16 -2.60 -5.10
C ILE A 203 14.77 -1.89 -3.80
N MET A 204 13.47 -1.83 -3.47
CA MET A 204 13.02 -1.20 -2.21
C MET A 204 13.58 -1.91 -0.97
N ILE A 205 13.73 -3.24 -0.98
CA ILE A 205 14.34 -4.00 0.12
C ILE A 205 15.83 -3.64 0.27
N VAL A 206 16.57 -3.58 -0.84
CA VAL A 206 17.98 -3.20 -0.84
C VAL A 206 18.17 -1.76 -0.36
N LEU A 207 17.38 -0.81 -0.87
CA LEU A 207 17.48 0.60 -0.50
C LEU A 207 17.12 0.86 0.96
N SER A 208 16.05 0.23 1.46
CA SER A 208 15.64 0.39 2.86
C SER A 208 16.51 -0.38 3.84
N GLU A 209 17.34 -1.30 3.34
CA GLU A 209 18.11 -2.28 4.10
C GLU A 209 17.21 -3.09 5.06
N SER A 210 15.97 -3.38 4.63
CA SER A 210 14.94 -4.00 5.48
C SER A 210 15.13 -5.50 5.68
N LEU A 211 16.01 -6.13 4.90
CA LEU A 211 16.33 -7.54 4.98
C LEU A 211 17.84 -7.72 5.11
N LEU A 212 18.25 -8.57 6.06
CA LEU A 212 19.66 -8.82 6.39
C LEU A 212 19.99 -10.30 6.17
N LEU A 213 21.20 -10.57 5.70
CA LEU A 213 21.84 -11.89 5.67
C LEU A 213 23.05 -11.83 6.61
N ASP A 214 23.03 -12.63 7.67
CA ASP A 214 24.08 -12.65 8.70
C ASP A 214 24.41 -11.26 9.30
N GLY A 215 23.37 -10.43 9.47
CA GLY A 215 23.48 -9.07 9.99
C GLY A 215 23.90 -8.01 8.95
N VAL A 216 24.12 -8.41 7.69
CA VAL A 216 24.52 -7.51 6.59
C VAL A 216 23.35 -7.29 5.63
N PRO A 217 23.04 -6.04 5.23
CA PRO A 217 22.00 -5.79 4.23
C PRO A 217 22.32 -6.40 2.87
N TYR A 218 21.28 -6.86 2.17
CA TYR A 218 21.40 -7.26 0.77
C TYR A 218 21.89 -6.09 -0.08
N GLN A 219 22.80 -6.35 -1.03
CA GLN A 219 23.36 -5.35 -1.93
C GLN A 219 22.85 -5.50 -3.36
N ASP A 220 22.78 -6.72 -3.88
CA ASP A 220 22.22 -7.00 -5.20
C ASP A 220 20.71 -7.32 -5.09
N PRO A 221 19.83 -6.60 -5.81
CA PRO A 221 18.41 -6.95 -5.88
C PRO A 221 18.13 -8.41 -6.31
N LEU A 222 18.99 -9.02 -7.14
CA LEU A 222 18.82 -10.40 -7.61
C LEU A 222 19.06 -11.46 -6.52
N ASP A 223 19.85 -11.13 -5.50
CA ASP A 223 20.14 -12.04 -4.38
C ASP A 223 18.96 -12.15 -3.39
N VAL A 224 18.00 -11.22 -3.45
CA VAL A 224 16.84 -11.23 -2.55
C VAL A 224 15.93 -12.43 -2.86
N PRO A 225 15.70 -13.34 -1.88
CA PRO A 225 14.95 -14.58 -2.09
C PRO A 225 13.50 -14.36 -2.51
N GLN A 226 13.03 -15.11 -3.51
CA GLN A 226 11.72 -14.89 -4.13
C GLN A 226 10.55 -15.08 -3.15
N GLU A 227 10.69 -16.01 -2.20
CA GLU A 227 9.65 -16.32 -1.21
C GLU A 227 9.41 -15.15 -0.26
N LEU A 228 10.43 -14.32 -0.04
CA LEU A 228 10.40 -13.20 0.91
C LEU A 228 9.92 -11.89 0.28
N ILE A 229 10.13 -11.68 -1.03
CA ILE A 229 9.83 -10.40 -1.71
C ILE A 229 8.38 -9.94 -1.50
N HIS A 230 7.44 -10.88 -1.42
CA HIS A 230 6.02 -10.57 -1.27
C HIS A 230 5.55 -10.54 0.19
N ASN A 231 6.44 -10.81 1.15
CA ASN A 231 6.13 -10.72 2.58
C ASN A 231 5.80 -9.27 2.95
N SER A 232 4.55 -9.02 3.34
CA SER A 232 4.09 -7.68 3.67
C SER A 232 4.94 -7.07 4.78
N SER A 233 5.43 -7.84 5.76
CA SER A 233 6.23 -7.35 6.90
C SER A 233 7.53 -6.65 6.49
N LEU A 234 8.14 -7.04 5.36
CA LEU A 234 9.38 -6.41 4.86
C LEU A 234 9.16 -5.03 4.24
N HIS A 235 7.93 -4.72 3.82
CA HIS A 235 7.62 -3.46 3.16
C HIS A 235 6.94 -2.50 4.12
N PHE A 236 7.55 -1.36 4.42
CA PHE A 236 6.91 -0.36 5.27
C PHE A 236 5.92 0.46 4.44
N THR A 237 4.62 0.15 4.56
CA THR A 237 3.56 0.79 3.76
C THR A 237 2.82 1.86 4.56
N PHE A 238 2.15 2.80 3.87
CA PHE A 238 1.28 3.78 4.54
C PHE A 238 0.17 3.12 5.38
N ASN A 239 -0.38 1.98 4.97
CA ASN A 239 -1.32 1.22 5.80
C ASN A 239 -0.77 0.92 7.22
N LYS A 240 0.55 0.72 7.36
CA LYS A 240 1.21 0.45 8.65
C LYS A 240 1.49 1.69 9.50
N PHE A 241 1.33 2.91 8.95
CA PHE A 241 1.62 4.13 9.69
C PHE A 241 0.69 4.31 10.88
N TRP A 242 -0.57 3.88 10.78
CA TRP A 242 -1.50 3.93 11.91
C TRP A 242 -0.95 3.14 13.11
N LYS A 243 -0.43 1.93 12.87
CA LYS A 243 0.15 1.09 13.93
C LYS A 243 1.39 1.72 14.57
N ARG A 244 2.18 2.48 13.81
CA ARG A 244 3.44 3.08 14.29
C ARG A 244 3.28 4.49 14.90
N TYR A 245 2.43 5.32 14.33
CA TYR A 245 2.34 6.75 14.64
C TYR A 245 0.97 7.18 15.21
N GLY A 246 -0.01 6.26 15.29
CA GLY A 246 -1.35 6.53 15.81
C GLY A 246 -2.02 7.72 15.12
N LYS A 247 -2.51 8.67 15.91
CA LYS A 247 -3.23 9.87 15.42
C LYS A 247 -2.41 10.75 14.47
N PHE A 248 -1.08 10.70 14.53
CA PHE A 248 -0.20 11.50 13.67
C PHE A 248 0.04 10.88 12.29
N SER A 249 -0.43 9.65 12.06
CA SER A 249 -0.23 8.89 10.81
C SER A 249 -0.59 9.68 9.55
N ARG A 250 -1.81 10.24 9.46
CA ARG A 250 -2.24 10.98 8.25
C ARG A 250 -1.43 12.25 8.01
N HIS A 251 -1.09 12.98 9.06
CA HIS A 251 -0.26 14.18 8.95
C HIS A 251 1.14 13.83 8.40
N LEU A 252 1.77 12.79 8.94
CA LEU A 252 3.06 12.31 8.44
C LEU A 252 2.99 11.79 6.99
N MET A 253 1.90 11.09 6.61
CA MET A 253 1.68 10.69 5.22
C MET A 253 1.65 11.91 4.29
N LYS A 254 0.91 12.96 4.64
CA LYS A 254 0.82 14.20 3.84
C LYS A 254 2.17 14.89 3.70
N ILE A 255 2.95 14.97 4.78
CA ILE A 255 4.32 15.52 4.75
C ILE A 255 5.19 14.71 3.79
N LYS A 256 5.17 13.38 3.90
CA LYS A 256 5.96 12.51 3.01
C LYS A 256 5.48 12.60 1.56
N LEU A 257 4.18 12.63 1.29
CA LEU A 257 3.64 12.85 -0.06
C LEU A 257 4.11 14.18 -0.67
N LYS A 258 4.28 15.22 0.14
CA LYS A 258 4.81 16.51 -0.33
C LYS A 258 6.32 16.47 -0.59
N LYS A 259 7.08 15.75 0.24
CA LYS A 259 8.56 15.81 0.24
C LYS A 259 9.26 14.69 -0.53
N TYR A 260 8.67 13.50 -0.60
CA TYR A 260 9.31 12.30 -1.15
C TYR A 260 9.05 12.17 -2.64
N THR A 261 9.97 11.55 -3.37
CA THR A 261 9.76 11.21 -4.78
C THR A 261 8.80 10.03 -4.87
N LYS A 262 7.67 10.22 -5.56
CA LYS A 262 6.59 9.23 -5.70
C LYS A 262 6.61 8.66 -7.10
N PHE A 263 6.62 7.34 -7.23
CA PHE A 263 6.53 6.71 -8.54
C PHE A 263 5.62 5.49 -8.56
N LEU A 264 5.11 5.19 -9.75
CA LEU A 264 4.46 3.92 -10.05
C LEU A 264 4.88 3.42 -11.44
N PHE A 265 4.67 2.13 -11.68
CA PHE A 265 4.73 1.54 -13.01
C PHE A 265 3.36 1.02 -13.39
N VAL A 266 3.02 1.13 -14.68
CA VAL A 266 1.76 0.68 -15.26
C VAL A 266 2.01 -0.19 -16.48
N ARG A 267 0.94 -0.83 -16.95
CA ARG A 267 0.92 -1.67 -18.15
C ARG A 267 -0.47 -1.56 -18.76
N ASP A 268 -0.59 -1.83 -20.05
CA ASP A 268 -1.88 -2.01 -20.68
C ASP A 268 -2.82 -2.87 -19.80
N PRO A 269 -4.03 -2.39 -19.47
CA PRO A 269 -4.92 -3.08 -18.54
C PRO A 269 -5.28 -4.51 -18.98
N PHE A 270 -5.50 -4.76 -20.27
CA PHE A 270 -5.86 -6.09 -20.77
C PHE A 270 -4.66 -7.04 -20.77
N VAL A 271 -3.48 -6.56 -21.15
CA VAL A 271 -2.25 -7.35 -21.01
C VAL A 271 -1.95 -7.66 -19.55
N ARG A 272 -2.23 -6.72 -18.63
CA ARG A 272 -2.11 -6.94 -17.17
C ARG A 272 -3.02 -8.07 -16.71
N LEU A 273 -4.26 -8.14 -17.20
CA LEU A 273 -5.20 -9.23 -16.88
C LEU A 273 -4.74 -10.57 -17.42
N ILE A 274 -4.27 -10.64 -18.66
CA ILE A 274 -3.70 -11.87 -19.22
C ILE A 274 -2.52 -12.33 -18.36
N SER A 275 -1.60 -11.42 -18.02
CA SER A 275 -0.47 -11.75 -17.14
C SER A 275 -0.91 -12.21 -15.75
N ALA A 276 -1.97 -11.63 -15.19
CA ALA A 276 -2.56 -12.05 -13.92
C ALA A 276 -3.13 -13.47 -14.01
N TYR A 277 -3.97 -13.74 -15.01
CA TYR A 277 -4.57 -15.04 -15.25
C TYR A 277 -3.51 -16.13 -15.37
N ARG A 278 -2.53 -15.93 -16.28
CA ARG A 278 -1.45 -16.89 -16.52
C ARG A 278 -0.66 -17.19 -15.25
N ASN A 279 -0.30 -16.16 -14.50
CA ASN A 279 0.45 -16.35 -13.26
C ASN A 279 -0.34 -17.08 -12.17
N LYS A 280 -1.67 -16.96 -12.13
CA LYS A 280 -2.48 -17.48 -11.02
C LYS A 280 -3.22 -18.78 -11.32
N PHE A 281 -3.45 -19.09 -12.58
CA PHE A 281 -4.30 -20.20 -12.98
C PHE A 281 -3.67 -21.16 -14.00
N GLU A 282 -2.51 -20.84 -14.59
CA GLU A 282 -1.76 -21.81 -15.43
C GLU A 282 -0.74 -22.63 -14.63
N GLN A 283 -0.34 -22.13 -13.45
CA GLN A 283 0.60 -22.78 -12.54
C GLN A 283 -0.13 -23.27 -11.29
N GLU A 284 0.38 -24.35 -10.68
CA GLU A 284 -0.17 -24.88 -9.44
C GLU A 284 -0.06 -23.82 -8.33
N ASN A 285 -1.22 -23.40 -7.83
CA ASN A 285 -1.32 -22.44 -6.75
C ASN A 285 -2.56 -22.78 -5.91
N GLU A 286 -2.33 -23.50 -4.81
CA GLU A 286 -3.41 -24.03 -3.97
C GLU A 286 -4.30 -22.92 -3.39
N ASP A 287 -3.69 -21.82 -2.95
CA ASP A 287 -4.40 -20.66 -2.40
C ASP A 287 -5.34 -20.01 -3.43
N PHE A 288 -4.83 -19.72 -4.62
CA PHE A 288 -5.62 -19.09 -5.68
C PHE A 288 -6.65 -20.05 -6.26
N TYR A 289 -6.32 -21.35 -6.32
CA TYR A 289 -7.24 -22.37 -6.76
C TYR A 289 -8.47 -22.43 -5.84
N LYS A 290 -8.26 -22.59 -4.53
CA LYS A 290 -9.35 -22.67 -3.54
C LYS A 290 -10.18 -21.39 -3.47
N ARG A 291 -9.52 -20.22 -3.46
CA ARG A 291 -10.21 -18.93 -3.26
C ARG A 291 -10.92 -18.42 -4.50
N PHE A 292 -10.41 -18.73 -5.70
CA PHE A 292 -10.89 -18.11 -6.93
C PHE A 292 -11.23 -19.14 -8.02
N ALA A 293 -10.35 -20.09 -8.31
CA ALA A 293 -10.58 -21.03 -9.41
C ALA A 293 -11.81 -21.91 -9.18
N VAL A 294 -12.01 -22.43 -7.96
CA VAL A 294 -13.19 -23.24 -7.60
C VAL A 294 -14.49 -22.45 -7.82
N ILE A 295 -14.50 -21.16 -7.47
CA ILE A 295 -15.66 -20.28 -7.70
C ILE A 295 -15.92 -20.12 -9.20
N MET A 296 -14.87 -19.86 -9.98
CA MET A 296 -14.98 -19.70 -11.43
C MET A 296 -15.48 -20.98 -12.11
N LEU A 297 -14.95 -22.13 -11.70
CA LEU A 297 -15.32 -23.43 -12.22
C LEU A 297 -16.80 -23.74 -11.90
N ARG A 298 -17.23 -23.53 -10.65
CA ARG A 298 -18.62 -23.77 -10.25
C ARG A 298 -19.63 -22.86 -10.93
N LYS A 299 -19.33 -21.57 -11.07
CA LYS A 299 -20.28 -20.56 -11.56
C LYS A 299 -20.32 -20.43 -13.08
N TYR A 300 -19.18 -20.56 -13.75
CA TYR A 300 -19.04 -20.18 -15.16
C TYR A 300 -18.55 -21.31 -16.06
N SER A 301 -18.40 -22.52 -15.54
CA SER A 301 -18.02 -23.71 -16.32
C SER A 301 -18.97 -24.89 -16.07
N ASN A 302 -18.68 -26.05 -16.65
CA ASN A 302 -19.52 -27.25 -16.52
C ASN A 302 -19.19 -28.09 -15.26
N TYR A 303 -18.31 -27.62 -14.37
CA TYR A 303 -17.86 -28.37 -13.20
C TYR A 303 -18.64 -27.95 -11.93
N THR A 304 -19.60 -28.78 -11.52
CA THR A 304 -20.40 -28.54 -10.29
C THR A 304 -19.64 -28.87 -9.01
N ASP A 305 -18.79 -29.90 -9.04
CA ASP A 305 -17.92 -30.30 -7.93
C ASP A 305 -16.45 -30.41 -8.38
N PRO A 306 -15.73 -29.27 -8.48
CA PRO A 306 -14.31 -29.28 -8.82
C PRO A 306 -13.48 -30.00 -7.73
N PRO A 307 -12.35 -30.65 -8.09
CA PRO A 307 -11.48 -31.31 -7.13
C PRO A 307 -11.01 -30.37 -6.01
N ALA A 308 -10.73 -30.93 -4.82
CA ALA A 308 -10.42 -30.16 -3.62
C ALA A 308 -9.03 -29.50 -3.64
N SER A 309 -8.09 -30.04 -4.41
CA SER A 309 -6.72 -29.54 -4.54
C SER A 309 -6.40 -29.13 -5.98
N VAL A 310 -5.47 -28.20 -6.16
CA VAL A 310 -5.01 -27.77 -7.48
C VAL A 310 -4.29 -28.90 -8.22
N VAL A 311 -3.57 -29.75 -7.48
CA VAL A 311 -2.81 -30.88 -8.04
C VAL A 311 -3.77 -31.89 -8.67
N ASP A 312 -4.83 -32.27 -7.96
CA ASP A 312 -5.83 -33.22 -8.48
C ASP A 312 -6.59 -32.62 -9.67
N ALA A 313 -6.97 -31.34 -9.57
CA ALA A 313 -7.63 -30.64 -10.66
C ALA A 313 -6.76 -30.59 -11.92
N PHE A 314 -5.48 -30.25 -11.77
CA PHE A 314 -4.56 -30.12 -12.89
C PHE A 314 -4.22 -31.48 -13.50
N ALA A 315 -4.07 -32.52 -12.69
CA ALA A 315 -3.90 -33.89 -13.15
C ALA A 315 -5.11 -34.37 -13.97
N ALA A 316 -6.31 -33.94 -13.61
CA ALA A 316 -7.54 -34.19 -14.36
C ALA A 316 -7.76 -33.24 -15.56
N GLY A 317 -6.83 -32.32 -15.84
CA GLY A 317 -6.98 -31.31 -16.91
C GLY A 317 -8.01 -30.21 -16.61
N ILE A 318 -8.46 -30.09 -15.36
CA ILE A 318 -9.48 -29.14 -14.92
C ILE A 318 -8.81 -27.83 -14.49
N ARG A 319 -9.06 -26.76 -15.24
CA ARG A 319 -8.57 -25.41 -14.95
C ARG A 319 -9.61 -24.38 -15.37
N PRO A 320 -9.76 -23.26 -14.65
CA PRO A 320 -10.63 -22.19 -15.12
C PRO A 320 -10.03 -21.61 -16.41
N SER A 321 -10.85 -21.48 -17.46
CA SER A 321 -10.42 -20.81 -18.70
C SER A 321 -10.33 -19.29 -18.51
N PHE A 322 -9.65 -18.61 -19.44
CA PHE A 322 -9.66 -17.14 -19.46
C PHE A 322 -11.07 -16.56 -19.60
N SER A 323 -11.96 -17.25 -20.33
CA SER A 323 -13.38 -16.89 -20.40
C SER A 323 -14.09 -16.97 -19.05
N ASN A 324 -13.82 -18.00 -18.24
CA ASN A 324 -14.38 -18.08 -16.88
C ASN A 324 -13.85 -16.95 -15.99
N PHE A 325 -12.59 -16.56 -16.18
CA PHE A 325 -12.00 -15.44 -15.47
C PHE A 325 -12.64 -14.10 -15.86
N VAL A 326 -12.87 -13.84 -17.15
CA VAL A 326 -13.57 -12.63 -17.60
C VAL A 326 -15.00 -12.60 -17.06
N GLN A 327 -15.75 -13.70 -17.11
CA GLN A 327 -17.10 -13.78 -16.54
C GLN A 327 -17.10 -13.50 -15.04
N TYR A 328 -16.12 -14.02 -14.30
CA TYR A 328 -15.96 -13.72 -12.87
C TYR A 328 -15.72 -12.23 -12.59
N LEU A 329 -14.95 -11.53 -13.43
CA LEU A 329 -14.72 -10.09 -13.30
C LEU A 329 -15.96 -9.27 -13.64
N LEU A 330 -16.81 -9.76 -14.54
CA LEU A 330 -18.03 -9.06 -14.97
C LEU A 330 -19.25 -9.37 -14.09
N ASP A 331 -19.20 -10.40 -13.26
CA ASP A 331 -20.27 -10.71 -12.31
C ASP A 331 -20.36 -9.62 -11.22
N PRO A 332 -21.48 -8.86 -11.13
CA PRO A 332 -21.63 -7.79 -10.15
C PRO A 332 -21.61 -8.29 -8.70
N ASN A 333 -21.87 -9.58 -8.46
CA ASN A 333 -21.78 -10.16 -7.12
C ASN A 333 -20.33 -10.28 -6.65
N THR A 334 -19.36 -10.40 -7.56
CA THR A 334 -17.96 -10.60 -7.20
C THR A 334 -17.43 -9.46 -6.33
N GLU A 335 -17.55 -8.21 -6.79
CA GLU A 335 -17.10 -7.05 -6.02
C GLU A 335 -17.99 -6.70 -4.82
N LYS A 336 -19.25 -7.16 -4.83
CA LYS A 336 -20.17 -7.01 -3.70
C LYS A 336 -19.79 -7.92 -2.54
N GLU A 337 -19.36 -9.14 -2.82
CA GLU A 337 -18.92 -10.11 -1.81
C GLU A 337 -17.53 -9.75 -1.26
N MET A 338 -16.59 -9.42 -2.13
CA MET A 338 -15.23 -9.07 -1.73
C MET A 338 -14.54 -8.13 -2.74
N PRO A 339 -13.71 -7.18 -2.29
CA PRO A 339 -12.92 -6.38 -3.21
C PRO A 339 -12.06 -7.26 -4.11
N PHE A 340 -11.89 -6.86 -5.37
CA PHE A 340 -10.99 -7.56 -6.28
C PHE A 340 -9.59 -7.72 -5.70
N ASN A 341 -9.01 -8.89 -5.96
CA ASN A 341 -7.62 -9.15 -5.65
C ASN A 341 -6.72 -8.14 -6.39
N GLU A 342 -5.65 -7.69 -5.75
CA GLU A 342 -4.70 -6.72 -6.29
C GLU A 342 -4.16 -7.05 -7.69
N HIS A 343 -4.09 -8.33 -8.07
CA HIS A 343 -3.57 -8.75 -9.36
C HIS A 343 -4.47 -8.39 -10.55
N TRP A 344 -5.77 -8.24 -10.32
CA TRP A 344 -6.72 -7.78 -11.33
C TRP A 344 -7.49 -6.52 -10.93
N ARG A 345 -7.37 -6.02 -9.70
CA ARG A 345 -7.97 -4.73 -9.32
C ARG A 345 -7.46 -3.58 -10.19
N GLN A 346 -8.31 -2.59 -10.49
CA GLN A 346 -7.94 -1.43 -11.30
C GLN A 346 -6.77 -0.66 -10.66
N ILE A 347 -5.81 -0.23 -11.46
CA ILE A 347 -4.58 0.47 -11.04
C ILE A 347 -4.92 1.75 -10.28
N TYR A 348 -5.90 2.52 -10.76
CA TYR A 348 -6.31 3.76 -10.10
C TYR A 348 -6.84 3.54 -8.67
N ARG A 349 -7.38 2.34 -8.36
CA ARG A 349 -7.85 1.99 -7.00
C ARG A 349 -6.74 1.47 -6.10
N LEU A 350 -5.60 1.06 -6.68
CA LEU A 350 -4.40 0.67 -5.92
C LEU A 350 -3.57 1.90 -5.57
N CYS A 351 -3.43 2.83 -6.53
CA CYS A 351 -2.45 3.90 -6.47
C CYS A 351 -3.02 5.32 -6.35
N HIS A 352 -4.34 5.51 -6.45
CA HIS A 352 -5.01 6.78 -6.20
C HIS A 352 -4.39 8.00 -6.94
N PRO A 353 -4.15 7.92 -8.27
CA PRO A 353 -3.41 8.96 -9.01
C PRO A 353 -4.10 10.33 -9.06
N CYS A 354 -5.39 10.42 -8.72
CA CYS A 354 -6.07 11.71 -8.56
C CYS A 354 -5.89 12.33 -7.15
N GLN A 355 -5.48 11.55 -6.16
CA GLN A 355 -5.20 12.02 -4.80
C GLN A 355 -3.70 12.14 -4.51
N ILE A 356 -2.86 11.47 -5.32
CA ILE A 356 -1.40 11.44 -5.17
C ILE A 356 -0.78 11.97 -6.46
N ASN A 357 -0.08 13.10 -6.36
CA ASN A 357 0.66 13.68 -7.47
C ASN A 357 1.98 12.92 -7.68
N TYR A 358 2.03 11.99 -8.63
CA TYR A 358 3.23 11.17 -8.88
C TYR A 358 4.32 11.97 -9.62
N ASP A 359 5.56 11.84 -9.18
CA ASP A 359 6.72 12.50 -9.79
C ASP A 359 7.25 11.73 -11.00
N PHE A 360 6.95 10.42 -11.09
CA PHE A 360 7.35 9.56 -12.19
C PHE A 360 6.31 8.46 -12.48
N VAL A 361 6.01 8.24 -13.76
CA VAL A 361 5.09 7.19 -14.23
C VAL A 361 5.81 6.34 -15.26
N GLY A 362 6.25 5.16 -14.84
CA GLY A 362 6.90 4.18 -15.71
C GLY A 362 5.87 3.31 -16.44
N LYS A 363 6.21 2.82 -17.62
CA LYS A 363 5.41 1.85 -18.38
C LYS A 363 6.19 0.56 -18.55
N LEU A 364 5.53 -0.59 -18.44
CA LEU A 364 6.19 -1.87 -18.68
C LEU A 364 6.69 -1.98 -20.12
N GLU A 365 5.98 -1.36 -21.06
CA GLU A 365 6.34 -1.32 -22.48
C GLU A 365 7.67 -0.59 -22.73
N THR A 366 8.08 0.31 -21.81
CA THR A 366 9.34 1.05 -21.85
C THR A 366 10.18 0.81 -20.58
N LEU A 367 10.05 -0.39 -19.98
CA LEU A 367 10.54 -0.70 -18.63
C LEU A 367 12.01 -0.37 -18.43
N ASP A 368 12.87 -0.85 -19.33
CA ASP A 368 14.32 -0.74 -19.15
C ASP A 368 14.77 0.73 -19.19
N GLU A 369 14.27 1.50 -20.17
CA GLU A 369 14.56 2.93 -20.29
C GLU A 369 14.00 3.74 -19.11
N ASP A 370 12.77 3.44 -18.68
CA ASP A 370 12.11 4.13 -17.58
C ASP A 370 12.76 3.79 -16.23
N ALA A 371 13.20 2.55 -16.03
CA ALA A 371 13.87 2.14 -14.80
C ALA A 371 15.24 2.82 -14.66
N GLU A 372 16.06 2.81 -15.72
CA GLU A 372 17.34 3.53 -15.75
C GLU A 372 17.14 5.03 -15.46
N HIS A 373 16.15 5.64 -16.12
CA HIS A 373 15.83 7.06 -15.93
C HIS A 373 15.39 7.36 -14.50
N LEU A 374 14.52 6.53 -13.92
CA LEU A 374 14.04 6.70 -12.56
C LEU A 374 15.17 6.56 -11.54
N LEU A 375 16.02 5.53 -11.63
CA LEU A 375 17.13 5.33 -10.69
C LEU A 375 18.10 6.51 -10.69
N ARG A 376 18.29 7.16 -11.84
CA ARG A 376 19.06 8.39 -11.99
C ARG A 376 18.38 9.61 -11.33
N ILE A 377 17.07 9.77 -11.48
CA ILE A 377 16.30 10.83 -10.78
C ILE A 377 16.41 10.65 -9.26
N LEU A 378 16.29 9.42 -8.80
CA LEU A 378 16.41 9.03 -7.39
C LEU A 378 17.86 9.09 -6.87
N ARG A 379 18.85 9.23 -7.76
CA ARG A 379 20.30 9.24 -7.47
C ARG A 379 20.80 8.00 -6.72
N VAL A 380 20.20 6.85 -7.01
CA VAL A 380 20.55 5.54 -6.43
C VAL A 380 21.13 4.58 -7.45
N ASP A 381 21.42 5.05 -8.67
CA ASP A 381 22.00 4.27 -9.77
C ASP A 381 23.49 3.90 -9.56
N ASN A 382 24.13 4.38 -8.49
CA ASN A 382 25.39 3.83 -7.97
C ASN A 382 25.19 2.73 -6.92
N VAL A 383 23.97 2.56 -6.40
CA VAL A 383 23.65 1.61 -5.31
C VAL A 383 22.95 0.38 -5.86
N VAL A 384 22.06 0.55 -6.82
CA VAL A 384 21.24 -0.52 -7.41
C VAL A 384 21.16 -0.39 -8.92
N GLU A 385 21.08 -1.52 -9.61
CA GLU A 385 20.65 -1.61 -11.01
C GLU A 385 19.28 -2.30 -11.08
N PHE A 386 18.46 -1.92 -12.05
CA PHE A 386 17.20 -2.61 -12.29
C PHE A 386 17.44 -3.99 -12.91
N PRO A 387 16.98 -5.09 -12.28
CA PRO A 387 17.18 -6.42 -12.85
C PRO A 387 16.45 -6.57 -14.19
N ARG A 388 17.21 -6.72 -15.28
CA ARG A 388 16.66 -6.93 -16.62
C ARG A 388 15.97 -8.28 -16.68
N SER A 389 14.72 -8.30 -17.12
CA SER A 389 13.96 -9.54 -17.28
C SER A 389 13.96 -9.97 -18.73
N HIS A 390 14.68 -11.06 -19.04
CA HIS A 390 14.65 -11.72 -20.35
C HIS A 390 13.37 -12.54 -20.59
N ARG A 391 12.41 -12.56 -19.64
CA ARG A 391 11.14 -13.26 -19.85
C ARG A 391 10.37 -12.54 -20.96
N ASN A 392 9.89 -13.32 -21.93
CA ASN A 392 8.94 -12.90 -22.95
C ASN A 392 7.83 -12.10 -22.27
N GLN A 393 7.90 -10.77 -22.40
CA GLN A 393 6.82 -9.90 -21.97
C GLN A 393 5.58 -10.42 -22.71
N THR A 394 4.46 -10.69 -22.02
CA THR A 394 3.20 -10.95 -22.74
C THR A 394 3.01 -9.79 -23.72
N VAL A 395 3.23 -10.06 -25.00
CA VAL A 395 3.28 -9.03 -26.02
C VAL A 395 1.85 -8.68 -26.35
N SER A 396 1.58 -7.40 -26.56
CA SER A 396 0.25 -6.92 -26.98
C SER A 396 -0.27 -7.62 -28.23
N SER A 397 0.64 -8.13 -29.08
CA SER A 397 0.30 -8.90 -30.27
C SER A 397 -0.56 -10.14 -30.01
N TRP A 398 -0.53 -10.72 -28.80
CA TRP A 398 -1.33 -11.90 -28.47
C TRP A 398 -2.69 -11.58 -27.86
N GLU A 399 -2.98 -10.31 -27.56
CA GLU A 399 -4.26 -9.94 -26.94
C GLU A 399 -5.46 -10.44 -27.76
N GLN A 400 -5.39 -10.35 -29.09
CA GLN A 400 -6.45 -10.82 -29.97
C GLN A 400 -6.73 -12.31 -29.79
N ASP A 401 -5.69 -13.14 -29.64
CA ASP A 401 -5.85 -14.59 -29.45
C ASP A 401 -6.52 -14.90 -28.11
N TRP A 402 -6.13 -14.19 -27.04
CA TRP A 402 -6.73 -14.35 -25.71
C TRP A 402 -8.20 -13.93 -25.68
N PHE A 403 -8.56 -12.90 -26.44
CA PHE A 403 -9.91 -12.35 -26.47
C PHE A 403 -10.79 -12.93 -27.60
N ALA A 404 -10.25 -13.77 -28.48
CA ALA A 404 -10.97 -14.34 -29.62
C ALA A 404 -12.22 -15.13 -29.21
N SER A 405 -12.14 -15.88 -28.11
CA SER A 405 -13.27 -16.68 -27.61
C SER A 405 -14.20 -15.90 -26.67
N ILE A 406 -13.96 -14.60 -26.45
CA ILE A 406 -14.75 -13.77 -25.52
C ILE A 406 -15.83 -13.02 -26.32
N PRO A 407 -17.11 -13.13 -25.92
CA PRO A 407 -18.20 -12.40 -26.59
C PRO A 407 -17.92 -10.90 -26.66
N LEU A 408 -18.32 -10.26 -27.77
CA LEU A 408 -18.08 -8.83 -27.99
C LEU A 408 -18.63 -7.95 -26.87
N GLU A 409 -19.83 -8.24 -26.37
CA GLU A 409 -20.42 -7.49 -25.26
C GLU A 409 -19.61 -7.63 -23.97
N SER A 410 -19.13 -8.84 -23.65
CA SER A 410 -18.23 -9.05 -22.50
C SER A 410 -16.91 -8.28 -22.67
N ARG A 411 -16.36 -8.19 -23.90
CA ARG A 411 -15.15 -7.37 -24.16
C ARG A 411 -15.42 -5.87 -23.93
N LYS A 412 -16.59 -5.37 -24.36
CA LYS A 412 -17.01 -3.97 -24.13
C LYS A 412 -17.23 -3.68 -22.64
N GLU A 413 -17.89 -4.57 -21.91
CA GLU A 413 -18.10 -4.45 -20.46
C GLU A 413 -16.79 -4.50 -19.69
N LEU A 414 -15.88 -5.39 -20.08
CA LEU A 414 -14.56 -5.47 -19.49
C LEU A 414 -13.76 -4.19 -19.76
N TYR A 415 -13.85 -3.61 -20.95
CA TYR A 415 -13.24 -2.31 -21.21
C TYR A 415 -13.82 -1.24 -20.27
N ARG A 416 -15.14 -1.15 -20.11
CA ARG A 416 -15.78 -0.18 -19.18
C ARG A 416 -15.28 -0.36 -17.74
N LEU A 417 -15.07 -1.61 -17.31
CA LEU A 417 -14.55 -1.93 -15.97
C LEU A 417 -13.12 -1.40 -15.72
N TYR A 418 -12.30 -1.27 -16.75
CA TYR A 418 -10.91 -0.78 -16.69
C TYR A 418 -10.68 0.55 -17.42
N GLU A 419 -11.73 1.21 -17.90
CA GLU A 419 -11.64 2.39 -18.77
C GLU A 419 -10.84 3.53 -18.12
N ALA A 420 -10.96 3.67 -16.80
CA ALA A 420 -10.19 4.65 -16.04
C ALA A 420 -8.68 4.42 -16.14
N ASP A 421 -8.21 3.17 -16.09
CA ASP A 421 -6.78 2.87 -16.24
C ASP A 421 -6.31 3.15 -17.67
N PHE A 422 -7.12 2.82 -18.69
CA PHE A 422 -6.80 3.14 -20.08
C PHE A 422 -6.60 4.66 -20.26
N LYS A 423 -7.54 5.47 -19.75
CA LYS A 423 -7.52 6.93 -19.90
C LYS A 423 -6.43 7.59 -19.06
N LEU A 424 -6.30 7.25 -17.78
CA LEU A 424 -5.32 7.85 -16.87
C LEU A 424 -3.88 7.64 -17.35
N PHE A 425 -3.60 6.47 -17.92
CA PHE A 425 -2.24 6.09 -18.30
C PHE A 425 -1.98 6.15 -19.81
N GLY A 426 -2.91 6.70 -20.59
CA GLY A 426 -2.73 6.93 -22.02
C GLY A 426 -2.49 5.63 -22.81
N TYR A 427 -3.31 4.61 -22.53
CA TYR A 427 -3.41 3.43 -23.37
C TYR A 427 -4.54 3.62 -24.37
N SER A 428 -4.28 3.27 -25.63
CA SER A 428 -5.30 3.33 -26.68
C SER A 428 -6.43 2.38 -26.36
N LYS A 429 -7.67 2.81 -26.60
CA LYS A 429 -8.83 1.91 -26.55
C LYS A 429 -8.59 0.76 -27.55
N PRO A 430 -8.78 -0.51 -27.14
CA PRO A 430 -8.46 -1.65 -28.00
C PRO A 430 -9.56 -1.84 -29.05
N GLU A 431 -9.62 -0.96 -30.05
CA GLU A 431 -10.74 -0.88 -31.00
C GLU A 431 -11.03 -2.22 -31.70
N LYS A 432 -9.98 -2.96 -32.09
CA LYS A 432 -10.09 -4.30 -32.69
C LYS A 432 -10.76 -5.35 -31.78
N LEU A 433 -10.77 -5.11 -30.47
CA LEU A 433 -11.37 -6.03 -29.49
C LEU A 433 -12.78 -5.58 -29.07
N VAL A 434 -13.15 -4.32 -29.26
CA VAL A 434 -14.41 -3.76 -28.74
C VAL A 434 -15.36 -3.26 -29.84
N HIS A 435 -14.97 -3.38 -31.11
CA HIS A 435 -15.79 -3.17 -32.29
C HIS A 435 -15.81 -4.42 -33.19
N GLU A 436 -16.84 -4.52 -34.03
CA GLU A 436 -17.02 -5.60 -35.03
C GLU A 436 -15.98 -5.53 -36.16
#